data_AF-A0A2X3F5K3-F1
#
_entry.id   AF-A0A2X3F5K3-F1
#
_cell.length_a   1.000
_cell.length_b   1.000
_cell.length_c   1.000
_cell.angle_alpha   90.00
_cell.angle_beta   90.00
_cell.angle_gamma   90.00
#
_symmetry.space_group_name_H-M   'P 1'
#
loop_
_entity.id
_entity.type
_entity.pdbx_description
1 polymer ?
#
loop_
_entity_poly.entity_id
_entity_poly.type
_entity_poly.pdbx_seq_one_letter_code
_entity_poly.pdbx_strand_id
1 'polypeptide(L)'
;MATLQWEHAVQFVNQPEAAIEIFAGQQLRAVAGGRHPGWGTRNALSYFGLTYIEFLAIADPDELRAAMDKFLLSRDAARLLPENEALFRVALRSDDIDATYDQLRRTG
;
A
#
# COMPACT_ATOMS: atom_id res chain seq x y z
N MET A 1 11.64 23.66 -4.61
CA MET A 1 10.42 22.91 -4.23
C MET A 1 10.76 21.45 -4.42
N ALA A 2 10.39 20.60 -3.47
CA ALA A 2 10.55 19.16 -3.63
C ALA A 2 9.76 18.67 -4.85
N THR A 3 10.27 17.64 -5.52
CA THR A 3 9.59 16.97 -6.63
C THR A 3 8.79 15.81 -6.08
N LEU A 4 7.48 15.79 -6.39
CA LEU A 4 6.62 14.65 -6.11
C LEU A 4 6.42 13.82 -7.37
N GLN A 5 6.64 12.51 -7.27
CA GLN A 5 6.43 11.59 -8.39
C GLN A 5 5.59 10.40 -7.94
N TRP A 6 4.82 9.82 -8.86
CA TRP A 6 4.00 8.65 -8.55
C TRP A 6 4.87 7.43 -8.21
N GLU A 7 4.70 6.89 -7.01
CA GLU A 7 5.49 5.78 -6.49
C GLU A 7 4.72 4.46 -6.61
N HIS A 8 3.62 4.27 -5.89
CA HIS A 8 2.79 3.08 -6.12
C HIS A 8 1.31 3.37 -5.92
N ALA A 9 0.48 2.44 -6.39
CA ALA A 9 -0.92 2.36 -6.01
C ALA A 9 -1.14 1.16 -5.09
N VAL A 10 -2.00 1.32 -4.08
CA VAL A 10 -2.37 0.26 -3.14
C VAL A 10 -3.76 -0.24 -3.46
N GLN A 11 -3.84 -1.52 -3.80
CA GLN A 11 -5.09 -2.27 -3.89
C GLN A 11 -5.22 -3.15 -2.65
N PHE A 12 -6.29 -2.95 -1.88
CA PHE A 12 -6.64 -3.86 -0.80
C PHE A 12 -7.23 -5.14 -1.37
N VAL A 13 -6.68 -6.27 -0.97
CA VAL A 13 -7.12 -7.62 -1.35
C VAL A 13 -7.10 -8.52 -0.12
N ASN A 14 -7.93 -9.55 -0.10
CA ASN A 14 -7.93 -10.56 0.95
C ASN A 14 -6.75 -11.54 0.81
N GLN A 15 -6.36 -11.83 -0.45
CA GLN A 15 -5.32 -12.82 -0.77
C GLN A 15 -4.34 -12.25 -1.81
N PRO A 16 -3.17 -11.72 -1.39
CA PRO A 16 -2.16 -11.21 -2.32
C PRO A 16 -1.65 -12.28 -3.28
N GLU A 17 -1.67 -13.55 -2.88
CA GLU A 17 -1.30 -14.68 -3.73
C GLU A 17 -2.20 -14.82 -4.95
N ALA A 18 -3.51 -14.56 -4.82
CA ALA A 18 -4.44 -14.58 -5.95
C ALA A 18 -4.09 -13.49 -6.98
N ALA A 19 -3.63 -12.32 -6.53
CA ALA A 19 -3.17 -11.27 -7.44
C ALA A 19 -1.93 -11.71 -8.24
N ILE A 20 -1.04 -12.52 -7.65
CA ILE A 20 0.12 -13.09 -8.34
C ILE A 20 -0.34 -14.01 -9.48
N GLU A 21 -1.27 -14.92 -9.20
CA GLU A 21 -1.80 -15.86 -10.18
C GLU A 21 -2.54 -15.15 -11.32
N ILE A 22 -3.38 -14.17 -10.99
CA ILE A 22 -4.11 -13.34 -11.97
C ILE A 22 -3.13 -12.61 -12.88
N PHE A 23 -2.11 -11.98 -12.32
CA PHE A 23 -1.12 -11.23 -13.09
C PHE A 23 -0.31 -12.17 -14.00
N ALA A 24 0.12 -13.32 -13.49
CA ALA A 24 0.82 -14.33 -14.28
C ALA A 24 -0.02 -14.80 -15.49
N GLY A 25 -1.32 -15.01 -15.29
CA GLY A 25 -2.26 -15.35 -16.37
C GLY A 25 -2.41 -14.26 -17.44
N GLN A 26 -2.09 -13.01 -17.12
CA GLN A 26 -2.10 -11.86 -18.03
C GLN A 26 -0.70 -11.51 -18.57
N GLN A 27 0.29 -12.40 -18.41
CA GLN A 27 1.69 -12.15 -18.80
C GLN A 27 2.33 -10.97 -18.04
N LEU A 28 1.77 -10.60 -16.90
CA LEU A 28 2.34 -9.63 -15.97
C LEU A 28 3.07 -10.35 -14.84
N ARG A 29 4.04 -9.67 -14.23
CA ARG A 29 4.79 -10.21 -13.10
C ARG A 29 4.38 -9.54 -11.80
N ALA A 30 3.83 -10.33 -10.89
CA ALA A 30 3.76 -9.99 -9.48
C ALA A 30 4.53 -11.03 -8.65
N VAL A 31 5.00 -10.63 -7.48
CA VAL A 31 5.77 -11.48 -6.57
C VAL A 31 5.30 -11.28 -5.14
N ALA A 32 5.48 -12.29 -4.29
CA ALA A 32 5.26 -12.12 -2.86
C ALA A 32 6.19 -11.01 -2.35
N GLY A 33 5.62 -10.11 -1.53
CA GLY A 33 6.39 -9.09 -0.85
C GLY A 33 6.73 -9.55 0.57
N GLY A 34 6.36 -8.76 1.56
CA GLY A 34 6.67 -9.01 2.96
C GLY A 34 5.46 -8.89 3.88
N ARG A 35 5.70 -9.22 5.16
CA ARG A 35 4.84 -8.79 6.26
C ARG A 35 5.30 -7.43 6.75
N HIS A 36 4.37 -6.65 7.30
CA HIS A 36 4.63 -5.37 7.94
C HIS A 36 4.36 -5.48 9.45
N PRO A 37 5.35 -5.96 10.24
CA PRO A 37 5.21 -5.99 11.70
C PRO A 37 4.92 -4.60 12.27
N GLY A 38 4.07 -4.55 13.28
CA GLY A 38 3.52 -3.34 13.89
C GLY A 38 2.35 -2.71 13.12
N TRP A 39 2.06 -3.18 11.90
CA TRP A 39 0.97 -2.66 11.06
C TRP A 39 -0.14 -3.68 10.85
N GLY A 40 0.14 -4.99 11.04
CA GLY A 40 -0.83 -6.07 10.86
C GLY A 40 -1.13 -6.42 9.40
N THR A 41 -0.28 -6.01 8.45
CA THR A 41 -0.52 -6.21 7.01
C THR A 41 0.60 -7.02 6.33
N ARG A 42 0.31 -7.53 5.14
CA ARG A 42 1.27 -8.19 4.23
C ARG A 42 0.95 -7.81 2.79
N ASN A 43 1.88 -8.03 1.87
CA ASN A 43 1.67 -7.67 0.48
C ASN A 43 2.22 -8.66 -0.56
N ALA A 44 1.77 -8.44 -1.79
CA ALA A 44 2.44 -8.83 -3.03
C ALA A 44 2.66 -7.58 -3.90
N LEU A 45 3.65 -7.62 -4.77
CA LEU A 45 4.15 -6.45 -5.50
C LEU A 45 4.25 -6.74 -7.00
N SER A 46 3.78 -5.81 -7.84
CA SER A 46 3.93 -5.87 -9.30
C SER A 46 4.64 -4.62 -9.80
N TYR A 47 5.87 -4.79 -10.30
CA TYR A 47 6.78 -3.68 -10.63
C TYR A 47 6.74 -3.29 -12.11
N PHE A 48 6.74 -1.98 -12.36
CA PHE A 48 6.75 -1.34 -13.69
C PHE A 48 7.89 -0.31 -13.78
N GLY A 49 9.08 -0.70 -13.33
CA GLY A 49 10.22 0.20 -13.14
C GLY A 49 10.25 0.72 -11.69
N LEU A 50 10.31 2.04 -11.52
CA LEU A 50 10.25 2.69 -10.19
C LEU A 50 8.84 2.83 -9.63
N THR A 51 7.83 2.45 -10.40
CA THR A 51 6.42 2.48 -10.00
C THR A 51 5.87 1.08 -9.91
N TYR A 52 5.05 0.79 -8.90
CA TYR A 52 4.47 -0.54 -8.71
C TYR A 52 3.02 -0.51 -8.24
N ILE A 53 2.39 -1.69 -8.27
CA ILE A 53 1.10 -1.95 -7.60
C ILE A 53 1.40 -2.79 -6.36
N GLU A 54 0.94 -2.32 -5.21
CA GLU A 54 0.93 -3.05 -3.95
C GLU A 54 -0.43 -3.70 -3.74
N PHE A 55 -0.45 -5.03 -3.66
CA PHE A 55 -1.62 -5.80 -3.24
C PHE A 55 -1.52 -6.04 -1.74
N LEU A 56 -2.21 -5.22 -0.95
CA LEU A 56 -2.12 -5.24 0.52
C LEU A 56 -3.27 -6.05 1.13
N ALA A 57 -2.93 -6.95 2.05
CA ALA A 57 -3.89 -7.74 2.81
C ALA A 57 -3.63 -7.66 4.32
N ILE A 58 -4.63 -8.07 5.10
CA ILE A 58 -4.47 -8.28 6.54
C ILE A 58 -3.60 -9.52 6.77
N ALA A 59 -2.55 -9.38 7.58
CA ALA A 59 -1.69 -10.48 8.01
C ALA A 59 -2.02 -10.94 9.42
N ASP A 60 -2.35 -10.00 10.31
CA ASP A 60 -2.69 -10.24 11.71
C ASP A 60 -3.79 -9.24 12.14
N PRO A 61 -5.03 -9.70 12.35
CA PRO A 61 -6.14 -8.81 12.70
C PRO A 61 -5.97 -8.10 14.05
N ASP A 62 -5.31 -8.70 15.02
CA ASP A 62 -5.11 -8.08 16.33
C ASP A 62 -4.02 -7.01 16.28
N GLU A 63 -2.93 -7.28 15.57
CA GLU A 63 -1.88 -6.30 15.30
C GLU A 63 -2.42 -5.12 14.48
N LEU A 64 -3.25 -5.41 13.46
CA LEU A 64 -3.94 -4.40 12.66
C LEU A 64 -4.82 -3.51 13.54
N ARG A 65 -5.57 -4.13 14.45
CA ARG A 65 -6.45 -3.42 15.38
C ARG A 65 -5.69 -2.51 16.33
N ALA A 66 -4.51 -2.93 16.78
CA ALA A 66 -3.62 -2.09 17.61
C ALA A 66 -2.95 -0.95 16.81
N ALA A 67 -2.86 -1.09 15.48
CA ALA A 67 -2.17 -0.17 14.59
C ALA A 67 -3.07 0.91 13.96
N MET A 68 -4.39 0.66 13.86
CA MET A 68 -5.30 1.47 13.04
C MET A 68 -5.38 2.96 13.43
N ASP A 69 -5.17 3.30 14.70
CA ASP A 69 -5.20 4.70 15.14
C ASP A 69 -3.91 5.46 14.79
N LYS A 70 -2.81 4.74 14.53
CA LYS A 70 -1.49 5.31 14.25
C LYS A 70 -1.15 5.32 12.77
N PHE A 71 -1.56 4.29 12.04
CA PHE A 71 -1.14 4.08 10.66
C PHE A 71 -2.34 4.11 9.71
N LEU A 72 -2.27 5.00 8.72
CA LEU A 72 -3.34 5.21 7.74
C LEU A 72 -3.70 3.91 7.01
N LEU A 73 -2.71 3.19 6.46
CA LEU A 73 -2.96 1.94 5.74
C LEU A 73 -3.65 0.89 6.62
N SER A 74 -3.24 0.74 7.88
CA SER A 74 -3.88 -0.20 8.82
C SER A 74 -5.35 0.17 9.05
N ARG A 75 -5.65 1.46 9.17
CA ARG A 75 -7.01 1.96 9.32
C ARG A 75 -7.89 1.61 8.13
N ASP A 76 -7.40 1.80 6.90
CA ASP A 76 -8.22 1.53 5.73
C ASP A 76 -8.35 0.05 5.44
N ALA A 77 -7.30 -0.74 5.68
CA ALA A 77 -7.39 -2.19 5.61
C ALA A 77 -8.49 -2.69 6.56
N ALA A 78 -8.51 -2.20 7.81
CA ALA A 78 -9.53 -2.55 8.80
C ALA A 78 -10.95 -2.07 8.41
N ARG A 79 -11.05 -0.99 7.63
CA ARG A 79 -12.33 -0.42 7.19
C ARG A 79 -12.89 -1.12 5.95
N LEU A 80 -12.02 -1.58 5.06
CA LEU A 80 -12.39 -2.08 3.74
C LEU A 80 -12.42 -3.61 3.69
N LEU A 81 -11.45 -4.28 4.30
CA LEU A 81 -11.36 -5.73 4.24
C LEU A 81 -12.09 -6.38 5.43
N PRO A 82 -12.72 -7.55 5.21
CA PRO A 82 -12.71 -8.33 3.98
C PRO A 82 -13.76 -7.95 2.92
N GLU A 83 -14.73 -7.10 3.26
CA GLU A 83 -15.96 -6.91 2.46
C GLU A 83 -15.75 -6.16 1.15
N ASN A 84 -14.69 -5.37 1.02
CA ASN A 84 -14.46 -4.48 -0.11
C ASN A 84 -12.99 -4.46 -0.53
N GLU A 85 -12.63 -5.36 -1.43
CA GLU A 85 -11.35 -5.29 -2.14
C GLU A 85 -11.37 -4.14 -3.15
N ALA A 86 -10.44 -3.19 -3.02
CA ALA A 86 -10.48 -1.95 -3.80
C ALA A 86 -9.10 -1.32 -4.03
N LEU A 87 -8.92 -0.74 -5.21
CA LEU A 87 -7.85 0.22 -5.47
C LEU A 87 -8.17 1.52 -4.72
N PHE A 88 -7.42 1.82 -3.66
CA PHE A 88 -7.88 2.81 -2.68
C PHE A 88 -6.88 3.95 -2.42
N ARG A 89 -5.57 3.71 -2.57
CA ARG A 89 -4.55 4.74 -2.31
C ARG A 89 -3.49 4.81 -3.38
N VAL A 90 -2.85 5.97 -3.43
CA VAL A 90 -1.58 6.18 -4.11
C VAL A 90 -0.56 6.72 -3.12
N ALA A 91 0.70 6.34 -3.32
CA ALA A 91 1.85 6.94 -2.67
C ALA A 91 2.61 7.81 -3.68
N LEU A 92 3.09 8.95 -3.22
CA LEU A 92 3.98 9.83 -3.98
C LEU A 92 5.35 9.81 -3.32
N ARG A 93 6.41 9.54 -4.09
CA ARG A 93 7.78 9.70 -3.61
C ARG A 93 8.17 11.17 -3.65
N SER A 94 8.84 11.60 -2.60
CA SER A 94 9.48 12.90 -2.51
C SER A 94 10.99 12.72 -2.61
N ASP A 95 11.65 13.61 -3.35
CA ASP A 95 13.11 13.73 -3.31
C ASP A 95 13.62 14.44 -2.05
N ASP A 96 12.74 15.18 -1.37
CA ASP A 96 12.99 15.82 -0.07
C ASP A 96 11.70 15.81 0.77
N ILE A 97 11.60 14.91 1.74
CA ILE A 97 10.35 14.71 2.50
C ILE A 97 10.09 15.83 3.52
N ASP A 98 11.15 16.43 4.06
CA ASP A 98 11.05 17.53 5.01
C ASP A 98 10.58 18.81 4.31
N ALA A 99 11.15 19.12 3.14
CA ALA A 99 10.69 20.25 2.33
C ALA A 99 9.24 20.07 1.83
N THR A 100 8.83 18.85 1.48
CA THR A 100 7.43 18.53 1.15
C THR A 100 6.51 18.78 2.34
N TYR A 101 6.89 18.31 3.53
CA TYR A 101 6.12 18.54 4.76
C TYR A 101 5.96 20.03 5.06
N ASP A 102 7.05 20.79 5.04
CA ASP A 102 7.05 22.23 5.30
C ASP A 102 6.21 23.00 4.27
N GLN A 103 6.24 22.58 3.01
CA GLN A 103 5.41 23.16 1.97
C GLN A 103 3.92 22.91 2.26
N LEU A 104 3.52 21.65 2.47
CA LEU A 104 2.12 21.29 2.72
C LEU A 104 1.58 21.97 3.98
N ARG A 105 2.37 22.03 5.06
CA ARG A 105 1.99 22.69 6.32
C ARG A 105 1.74 24.19 6.17
N ARG A 106 2.44 24.87 5.26
CA ARG A 106 2.26 26.31 5.01
C ARG A 106 1.07 26.63 4.11
N THR A 107 0.68 25.70 3.24
CA THR A 107 -0.34 25.94 2.20
C THR A 107 -1.70 25.28 2.47
N GLY A 108 -1.77 24.35 3.42
CA GLY A 108 -3.02 23.75 3.92
C GLY A 108 -3.53 24.44 5.16
#